data_AF-A0A101WEU7-F1
#
_entry.id   AF-A0A101WEU7-F1
#
_cell.length_a   1.000
_cell.length_b   1.000
_cell.length_c   1.000
_cell.angle_alpha   90.00
_cell.angle_beta   90.00
_cell.angle_gamma   90.00
#
_symmetry.space_group_name_H-M   'P 1'
#
loop_
_entity.id
_entity.type
_entity.pdbx_description
1 polymer ?
#
loop_
_entity_poly.entity_id
_entity_poly.type
_entity_poly.pdbx_seq_one_letter_code
_entity_poly.pdbx_strand_id
1 'polypeptide(L)'
;MSDIQKGHQITSAFQYIQQVFKECQRLIFKIDNQMAPEWGNLYGNRITKDVSASLQEADRWIVEAIFRVYQNDEDRLINKCITITFWGDEVEEPIITAGKIVYSDIDKRDHWDLWNIWFYWSDANEDNDYELDGKVNAFRPEECKYIDEANVFSLPLISITDDEVLMEKIIKPLKEL
;
A
#
# COMPACT_ATOMS: atom_id res chain seq x y z
N MET A 1 17.93 4.94 34.44
CA MET A 1 18.18 5.50 33.09
C MET A 1 18.22 7.01 33.21
N SER A 2 19.30 7.67 32.79
CA SER A 2 19.40 9.14 32.88
C SER A 2 18.54 9.81 31.81
N ASP A 3 18.18 11.07 32.01
CA ASP A 3 17.37 11.82 31.04
C ASP A 3 18.07 11.95 29.67
N ILE A 4 19.40 12.02 29.68
CA ILE A 4 20.24 12.00 28.45
C ILE A 4 20.05 10.68 27.69
N GLN A 5 20.03 9.54 28.39
CA GLN A 5 19.81 8.24 27.75
C GLN A 5 18.41 8.15 27.12
N LYS A 6 17.38 8.67 27.79
CA LYS A 6 16.01 8.73 27.24
C LYS A 6 15.95 9.60 25.99
N GLY A 7 16.57 10.79 26.02
CA GLY A 7 16.62 11.69 24.87
C GLY A 7 17.32 11.07 23.64
N HIS A 8 18.41 10.33 23.87
CA HIS A 8 19.06 9.57 22.80
C HIS A 8 18.17 8.48 22.22
N GLN A 9 17.46 7.71 23.05
CA GLN A 9 16.56 6.66 22.56
C GLN A 9 15.45 7.21 21.67
N ILE A 10 14.82 8.32 22.06
CA ILE A 10 13.80 9.00 21.24
C ILE A 10 14.40 9.43 19.90
N THR A 11 15.57 10.07 19.92
CA THR A 11 16.24 10.51 18.68
C THR A 11 16.55 9.35 17.76
N SER A 12 17.08 8.25 18.30
CA SER A 12 17.37 7.04 17.52
C SER A 12 16.12 6.41 16.92
N ALA A 13 14.98 6.43 17.62
CA ALA A 13 13.72 5.93 17.08
C ALA A 13 13.28 6.75 15.84
N PHE A 14 13.30 8.08 15.92
CA PHE A 14 12.95 8.92 14.77
C PHE A 14 13.94 8.78 13.60
N GLN A 15 15.23 8.64 13.88
CA GLN A 15 16.23 8.36 12.84
C GLN A 15 15.97 7.02 12.13
N TYR A 16 15.56 6.01 12.89
CA TYR A 16 15.19 4.72 12.32
C TYR A 16 13.96 4.83 11.42
N ILE A 17 12.91 5.52 11.86
CA ILE A 17 11.70 5.80 11.04
C ILE A 17 12.07 6.54 9.74
N GLN A 18 12.92 7.57 9.83
CA GLN A 18 13.41 8.27 8.64
C GLN A 18 14.18 7.36 7.68
N GLN A 19 14.95 6.42 8.21
CA GLN A 19 15.67 5.45 7.38
C GLN A 19 14.70 4.51 6.67
N VAL A 20 13.67 4.01 7.37
CA VAL A 20 12.62 3.18 6.77
C VAL A 20 11.97 3.89 5.58
N PHE A 21 11.57 5.16 5.74
CA PHE A 21 10.97 5.91 4.63
C PHE A 21 11.91 6.13 3.44
N LYS A 22 13.22 6.27 3.65
CA LYS A 22 14.21 6.35 2.56
C LYS A 22 14.32 5.02 1.80
N GLU A 23 14.29 3.89 2.50
CA GLU A 23 14.32 2.59 1.84
C GLU A 23 13.01 2.32 1.08
N CYS A 24 11.85 2.68 1.65
CA CYS A 24 10.57 2.59 0.96
C CYS A 24 10.52 3.49 -0.29
N GLN A 25 11.09 4.70 -0.24
CA GLN A 25 11.23 5.54 -1.43
C GLN A 25 12.01 4.82 -2.55
N ARG A 26 13.14 4.19 -2.21
CA ARG A 26 13.94 3.42 -3.18
C ARG A 26 13.17 2.22 -3.72
N LEU A 27 12.45 1.50 -2.86
CA LEU A 27 11.58 0.40 -3.26
C LEU A 27 10.52 0.86 -4.26
N ILE A 28 9.82 1.96 -3.98
CA ILE A 28 8.83 2.54 -4.91
C ILE A 28 9.47 2.93 -6.24
N PHE A 29 10.65 3.55 -6.25
CA PHE A 29 11.33 3.85 -7.52
C PHE A 29 11.70 2.60 -8.31
N LYS A 30 12.08 1.50 -7.63
CA LYS A 30 12.32 0.22 -8.30
C LYS A 30 11.03 -0.33 -8.90
N ILE A 31 9.94 -0.33 -8.15
CA ILE A 31 8.63 -0.76 -8.64
C ILE A 31 8.20 0.09 -9.84
N ASP A 32 8.29 1.42 -9.75
CA ASP A 32 7.95 2.34 -10.84
C ASP A 32 8.71 2.00 -12.13
N ASN A 33 10.02 1.72 -12.03
CA ASN A 33 10.84 1.33 -13.18
C ASN A 33 10.40 -0.01 -13.78
N GLN A 34 9.94 -0.96 -12.96
CA GLN A 34 9.51 -2.27 -13.42
C GLN A 34 8.09 -2.23 -14.01
N MET A 35 7.25 -1.31 -13.55
CA MET A 35 5.88 -1.12 -14.07
C MET A 35 5.86 -0.36 -15.40
N ALA A 36 6.84 0.51 -15.64
CA ALA A 36 7.04 1.19 -16.91
C ALA A 36 7.48 0.25 -18.05
N PRO A 37 7.23 0.62 -19.33
CA PRO A 37 6.46 1.79 -19.78
C PRO A 37 4.94 1.57 -19.78
N GLU A 38 4.47 0.34 -19.58
CA GLU A 38 3.06 -0.02 -19.79
C GLU A 38 2.12 0.63 -18.77
N TRP A 39 2.61 0.88 -17.55
CA TRP A 39 1.83 1.39 -16.44
C TRP A 39 2.41 2.73 -15.95
N GLY A 40 1.69 3.82 -16.23
CA GLY A 40 2.05 5.18 -15.85
C GLY A 40 1.59 5.53 -14.44
N ASN A 41 2.32 6.42 -13.75
CA ASN A 41 1.95 6.82 -12.40
C ASN A 41 0.78 7.82 -12.38
N LEU A 42 -0.29 7.48 -11.69
CA LEU A 42 -1.52 8.27 -11.72
C LEU A 42 -1.42 9.56 -10.88
N TYR A 43 -0.80 9.50 -9.71
CA TYR A 43 -0.77 10.61 -8.75
C TYR A 43 0.60 11.31 -8.66
N GLY A 44 1.43 11.19 -9.70
CA GLY A 44 2.74 11.85 -9.79
C GLY A 44 3.67 11.43 -8.67
N ASN A 45 4.03 12.35 -7.77
CA ASN A 45 4.92 12.10 -6.62
C ASN A 45 4.19 12.01 -5.27
N ARG A 46 2.85 11.99 -5.28
CA ARG A 46 2.06 11.81 -4.04
C ARG A 46 2.11 10.36 -3.59
N ILE A 47 2.29 10.13 -2.29
CA ILE A 47 2.54 8.79 -1.75
C ILE A 47 2.02 8.56 -0.34
N THR A 48 1.92 9.55 0.54
CA THR A 48 1.60 9.32 1.97
C THR A 48 0.11 9.46 2.27
N LYS A 49 -0.36 8.72 3.29
CA LYS A 49 -1.64 9.00 3.98
C LYS A 49 -1.50 10.33 4.70
N ASP A 50 -2.50 11.21 4.56
CA ASP A 50 -2.43 12.57 5.09
C ASP A 50 -1.96 12.57 6.55
N VAL A 51 -0.78 13.13 6.78
CA VAL A 51 -0.22 13.38 8.11
C VAL A 51 -0.97 14.57 8.69
N SER A 52 -1.54 14.41 9.89
CA SER A 52 -2.36 15.46 10.48
C SER A 52 -1.50 16.60 11.02
N ALA A 53 -1.96 17.84 10.80
CA ALA A 53 -1.46 19.03 11.48
C ALA A 53 -2.31 19.40 12.71
N SER A 54 -3.31 18.56 13.05
CA SER A 54 -4.23 18.80 14.15
C SER A 54 -3.66 18.32 15.48
N LEU A 55 -3.81 19.15 16.53
CA LEU A 55 -3.53 18.74 17.91
C LEU A 55 -4.50 17.67 18.43
N GLN A 56 -5.64 17.49 17.76
CA GLN A 56 -6.67 16.51 18.13
C GLN A 56 -6.44 15.13 17.50
N GLU A 57 -5.48 15.02 16.57
CA GLU A 57 -5.21 13.79 15.82
C GLU A 57 -3.72 13.43 15.90
N ALA A 58 -3.19 13.41 17.13
CA ALA A 58 -1.76 13.15 17.37
C ALA A 58 -1.29 11.79 16.83
N ASP A 59 -2.18 10.80 16.80
CA ASP A 59 -1.88 9.47 16.26
C ASP A 59 -1.55 9.54 14.77
N ARG A 60 -2.07 10.53 14.03
CA ARG A 60 -1.80 10.73 12.60
C ARG A 60 -0.60 11.63 12.31
N TRP A 61 0.25 11.94 13.29
CA TRP A 61 1.46 12.76 13.08
C TRP A 61 2.61 11.99 12.43
N ILE A 62 2.53 10.67 12.39
CA ILE A 62 3.49 9.79 11.70
C ILE A 62 2.76 9.16 10.51
N VAL A 63 3.50 8.93 9.42
CA VAL A 63 2.96 8.25 8.25
C VAL A 63 2.60 6.81 8.61
N GLU A 64 1.32 6.48 8.45
CA GLU A 64 0.76 5.15 8.69
C GLU A 64 0.99 4.22 7.51
N ALA A 65 0.77 4.74 6.30
CA ALA A 65 0.93 4.00 5.06
C ALA A 65 1.35 4.92 3.92
N ILE A 66 1.91 4.29 2.88
CA ILE A 66 2.15 4.92 1.59
C ILE A 66 1.48 4.14 0.46
N PHE A 67 1.13 4.82 -0.63
CA PHE A 67 0.45 4.26 -1.80
C PHE A 67 1.20 4.55 -3.10
N ARG A 68 1.00 3.68 -4.09
CA ARG A 68 1.36 3.90 -5.47
C ARG A 68 0.25 3.37 -6.36
N VAL A 69 -0.23 4.18 -7.29
CA VAL A 69 -1.30 3.79 -8.21
C VAL A 69 -0.82 4.02 -9.64
N TYR A 70 -0.94 2.97 -10.42
CA TYR A 70 -0.60 2.93 -11.81
C TYR A 70 -1.85 2.81 -12.67
N GLN A 71 -1.84 3.49 -13.80
CA GLN A 71 -2.88 3.47 -14.80
C GLN A 71 -2.25 3.15 -16.16
N ASN A 72 -2.97 2.38 -16.98
CA ASN A 72 -2.63 2.19 -18.39
C ASN A 72 -3.40 3.23 -19.24
N ASP A 73 -2.77 3.74 -20.29
CA ASP A 73 -3.39 4.69 -21.22
C ASP A 73 -4.48 4.06 -22.09
N GLU A 74 -4.43 2.74 -22.33
CA GLU A 74 -5.41 2.00 -23.12
C GLU A 74 -6.75 1.81 -22.37
N ASP A 75 -6.68 1.55 -21.06
CA ASP A 75 -7.87 1.40 -20.21
C ASP A 75 -7.68 2.09 -18.86
N ARG A 76 -8.36 3.22 -18.72
CA ARG A 76 -8.30 4.06 -17.53
C ARG A 76 -9.15 3.55 -16.36
N LEU A 77 -10.05 2.59 -16.61
CA LEU A 77 -10.88 1.97 -15.57
C LEU A 77 -10.11 0.91 -14.78
N ILE A 78 -8.93 0.50 -15.25
CA ILE A 78 -8.09 -0.48 -14.58
C ILE A 78 -6.90 0.23 -13.95
N ASN A 79 -6.79 0.12 -12.63
CA ASN A 79 -5.60 0.55 -11.91
C ASN A 79 -4.86 -0.64 -11.30
N LYS A 80 -3.53 -0.56 -11.29
CA LYS A 80 -2.68 -1.42 -10.48
C LYS A 80 -2.17 -0.61 -9.30
N CYS A 81 -2.31 -1.14 -8.10
CA CYS A 81 -2.11 -0.41 -6.86
C CYS A 81 -1.10 -1.16 -5.99
N ILE A 82 -0.33 -0.40 -5.22
CA ILE A 82 0.51 -0.90 -4.13
C ILE A 82 0.29 0.00 -2.93
N THR A 83 0.12 -0.61 -1.76
CA THR A 83 0.10 0.08 -0.48
C THR A 83 1.13 -0.59 0.43
N ILE A 84 2.00 0.22 1.04
CA ILE A 84 2.88 -0.24 2.12
C ILE A 84 2.36 0.36 3.40
N THR A 85 1.89 -0.48 4.31
CA THR A 85 1.34 -0.08 5.62
C THR A 85 2.37 -0.39 6.69
N PHE A 86 2.72 0.60 7.51
CA PHE A 86 3.80 0.50 8.49
C PHE A 86 3.31 0.14 9.88
N TRP A 87 2.15 0.65 10.27
CA TRP A 87 1.54 0.46 11.58
C TRP A 87 0.04 0.77 11.50
N GLY A 88 -0.72 0.36 12.51
CA GLY A 88 -2.17 0.52 12.62
C GLY A 88 -2.73 -0.49 13.63
N ASP A 89 -4.00 -0.34 14.03
CA ASP A 89 -4.61 -1.22 15.04
C ASP A 89 -4.62 -2.70 14.62
N GLU A 90 -4.67 -2.97 13.31
CA GLU A 90 -4.75 -4.30 12.71
C GLU A 90 -3.41 -4.74 12.06
N VAL A 91 -2.31 -4.05 12.36
CA VAL A 91 -1.01 -4.26 11.69
C VAL A 91 0.06 -4.63 12.71
N GLU A 92 0.37 -5.92 12.82
CA GLU A 92 1.40 -6.44 13.73
C GLU A 92 2.83 -6.17 13.22
N GLU A 93 3.02 -6.18 11.90
CA GLU A 93 4.28 -5.88 11.23
C GLU A 93 4.03 -5.13 9.91
N PRO A 94 5.02 -4.38 9.35
CA PRO A 94 4.82 -3.69 8.09
C PRO A 94 4.49 -4.65 6.95
N ILE A 95 3.49 -4.31 6.14
CA ILE A 95 3.00 -5.13 5.03
C ILE A 95 3.11 -4.39 3.71
N ILE A 96 3.23 -5.14 2.62
CA ILE A 96 3.07 -4.65 1.25
C ILE A 96 1.87 -5.35 0.62
N THR A 97 0.81 -4.58 0.39
CA THR A 97 -0.39 -5.02 -0.32
C THR A 97 -0.29 -4.54 -1.76
N ALA A 98 -0.61 -5.41 -2.71
CA ALA A 98 -0.67 -5.10 -4.13
C ALA A 98 -1.98 -5.62 -4.72
N GLY A 99 -2.45 -5.00 -5.79
CA GLY A 99 -3.65 -5.48 -6.44
C GLY A 99 -4.04 -4.72 -7.70
N LYS A 100 -5.00 -5.29 -8.41
CA LYS A 100 -5.69 -4.68 -9.53
C LYS A 100 -7.10 -4.30 -9.10
N ILE A 101 -7.54 -3.10 -9.45
CA ILE A 101 -8.90 -2.62 -9.20
C ILE A 101 -9.50 -2.21 -10.55
N VAL A 102 -10.70 -2.73 -10.84
CA VAL A 102 -11.51 -2.36 -11.99
C VAL A 102 -12.66 -1.48 -11.52
N TYR A 103 -12.68 -0.25 -12.00
CA TYR A 103 -13.67 0.75 -11.62
C TYR A 103 -14.84 0.78 -12.60
N SER A 104 -16.04 0.98 -12.08
CA SER A 104 -17.22 1.32 -12.88
C SER A 104 -17.38 2.83 -13.08
N ASP A 105 -16.80 3.62 -12.17
CA ASP A 105 -16.85 5.09 -12.18
C ASP A 105 -15.51 5.69 -11.73
N ILE A 106 -14.72 6.12 -12.72
CA ILE A 106 -13.36 6.63 -12.52
C ILE A 106 -13.29 7.92 -11.70
N ASP A 107 -14.37 8.71 -11.68
CA ASP A 107 -14.38 10.00 -11.00
C ASP A 107 -14.50 9.85 -9.47
N LYS A 108 -14.85 8.65 -9.00
CA LYS A 108 -14.98 8.31 -7.58
C LYS A 108 -13.81 7.55 -6.98
N ARG A 109 -12.85 7.13 -7.82
CA ARG A 109 -11.67 6.40 -7.33
C ARG A 109 -10.90 7.24 -6.32
N ASP A 110 -10.38 6.56 -5.31
CA ASP A 110 -9.49 7.13 -4.33
C ASP A 110 -8.15 6.39 -4.31
N HIS A 111 -7.11 7.13 -3.96
CA HIS A 111 -5.76 6.63 -3.84
C HIS A 111 -5.58 5.61 -2.71
N TRP A 112 -6.53 5.55 -1.76
CA TRP A 112 -6.60 4.55 -0.69
C TRP A 112 -7.55 3.38 -0.96
N ASP A 113 -8.14 3.26 -2.15
CA ASP A 113 -9.09 2.18 -2.43
C ASP A 113 -8.48 0.79 -2.14
N LEU A 114 -7.22 0.54 -2.50
CA LEU A 114 -6.55 -0.73 -2.17
C LEU A 114 -6.44 -0.98 -0.66
N TRP A 115 -6.13 0.07 0.11
CA TRP A 115 -6.03 -0.01 1.57
C TRP A 115 -7.41 -0.24 2.19
N ASN A 116 -8.44 0.45 1.70
CA ASN A 116 -9.82 0.26 2.13
C ASN A 116 -10.33 -1.15 1.83
N ILE A 117 -10.00 -1.71 0.65
CA ILE A 117 -10.32 -3.09 0.29
C ILE A 117 -9.67 -4.07 1.27
N TRP A 118 -8.43 -3.82 1.67
CA TRP A 118 -7.69 -4.74 2.55
C TRP A 118 -8.17 -4.71 4.00
N PHE A 119 -8.52 -3.53 4.54
CA PHE A 119 -8.78 -3.36 5.97
C PHE A 119 -10.24 -3.06 6.35
N TYR A 120 -11.03 -2.41 5.48
CA TYR A 120 -12.30 -1.80 5.93
C TYR A 120 -13.53 -2.29 5.19
N TRP A 121 -13.43 -2.52 3.88
CA TRP A 121 -14.61 -2.82 3.10
C TRP A 121 -15.00 -4.28 3.22
N SER A 122 -16.29 -4.49 3.41
CA SER A 122 -16.88 -5.82 3.43
C SER A 122 -16.87 -6.42 2.03
N ASP A 123 -16.34 -7.63 1.94
CA ASP A 123 -16.38 -8.44 0.75
C ASP A 123 -17.67 -9.24 0.71
N ALA A 124 -18.31 -9.32 -0.45
CA ALA A 124 -19.43 -10.21 -0.67
C ALA A 124 -19.03 -11.70 -0.59
N ASN A 125 -17.74 -11.99 -0.75
CA ASN A 125 -17.20 -13.33 -0.70
C ASN A 125 -16.76 -13.70 0.72
N GLU A 126 -17.62 -14.41 1.45
CA GLU A 126 -17.32 -14.92 2.81
C GLU A 126 -16.14 -15.91 2.85
N ASP A 127 -15.73 -16.46 1.70
CA ASP A 127 -14.62 -17.42 1.59
C ASP A 127 -13.25 -16.75 1.42
N ASN A 128 -13.18 -15.42 1.28
CA ASN A 128 -11.89 -14.71 1.18
C ASN A 128 -11.26 -14.57 2.57
N ASP A 129 -10.11 -15.22 2.74
CA ASP A 129 -9.28 -15.10 3.93
C ASP A 129 -8.10 -14.18 3.62
N TYR A 130 -8.11 -13.00 4.22
CA TYR A 130 -7.14 -11.95 3.98
C TYR A 130 -5.87 -12.20 4.80
N GLU A 131 -5.06 -13.15 4.34
CA GLU A 131 -3.79 -13.51 4.97
C GLU A 131 -2.58 -12.86 4.29
N LEU A 132 -1.46 -12.79 5.03
CA LEU A 132 -0.17 -12.28 4.53
C LEU A 132 0.66 -13.37 3.83
N ASP A 133 0.02 -14.23 3.05
CA ASP A 133 0.64 -15.40 2.40
C ASP A 133 0.94 -15.16 0.90
N GLY A 134 0.54 -14.02 0.36
CA GLY A 134 0.66 -13.67 -1.05
C GLY A 134 -0.39 -14.30 -1.96
N LYS A 135 -1.40 -14.99 -1.42
CA LYS A 135 -2.53 -15.51 -2.17
C LYS A 135 -3.41 -14.35 -2.66
N VAL A 136 -3.86 -14.45 -3.91
CA VAL A 136 -4.76 -13.48 -4.51
C VAL A 136 -6.18 -13.72 -4.03
N ASN A 137 -6.77 -12.71 -3.39
CA ASN A 137 -8.16 -12.64 -3.00
C ASN A 137 -8.95 -11.81 -4.02
N ALA A 138 -10.08 -12.34 -4.48
CA ALA A 138 -10.97 -11.69 -5.43
C ALA A 138 -12.07 -10.95 -4.68
N PHE A 139 -11.92 -9.64 -4.52
CA PHE A 139 -12.85 -8.77 -3.83
C PHE A 139 -14.01 -8.38 -4.75
N ARG A 140 -15.24 -8.51 -4.23
CA ARG A 140 -16.44 -7.94 -4.84
C ARG A 140 -17.19 -7.11 -3.83
N PRO A 141 -17.39 -5.81 -4.09
CA PRO A 141 -18.02 -4.94 -3.11
C PRO A 141 -19.52 -5.24 -2.98
N GLU A 142 -20.01 -5.37 -1.75
CA GLU A 142 -21.46 -5.36 -1.48
C GLU A 142 -22.03 -3.94 -1.55
N GLU A 143 -21.29 -2.96 -1.04
CA GLU A 143 -21.77 -1.58 -0.85
C GLU A 143 -21.05 -0.53 -1.72
N CYS A 144 -19.83 -0.81 -2.17
CA CYS A 144 -19.02 0.12 -2.96
C CYS A 144 -19.35 0.03 -4.46
N LYS A 145 -20.25 0.90 -4.92
CA LYS A 145 -20.80 0.85 -6.29
C LYS A 145 -19.85 1.31 -7.41
N TYR A 146 -18.71 1.90 -7.08
CA TYR A 146 -17.78 2.45 -8.07
C TYR A 146 -16.64 1.51 -8.45
N ILE A 147 -16.58 0.33 -7.82
CA ILE A 147 -15.63 -0.75 -8.13
C ILE A 147 -16.44 -1.95 -8.60
N ASP A 148 -16.11 -2.48 -9.77
CA ASP A 148 -16.74 -3.69 -10.31
C ASP A 148 -16.11 -4.94 -9.70
N GLU A 149 -14.77 -4.97 -9.64
CA GLU A 149 -14.00 -6.05 -9.03
C GLU A 149 -12.61 -5.57 -8.62
N ALA A 150 -12.00 -6.27 -7.66
CA ALA A 150 -10.58 -6.13 -7.37
C ALA A 150 -9.94 -7.49 -7.09
N ASN A 151 -8.67 -7.64 -7.45
CA ASN A 151 -7.85 -8.77 -7.07
C ASN A 151 -6.67 -8.25 -6.26
N VAL A 152 -6.54 -8.70 -5.01
CA VAL A 152 -5.60 -8.14 -4.04
C VAL A 152 -4.85 -9.24 -3.31
N PHE A 153 -3.60 -8.98 -2.95
CA PHE A 153 -2.76 -9.88 -2.17
C PHE A 153 -1.81 -9.07 -1.30
N SER A 154 -1.35 -9.64 -0.20
CA SER A 154 -0.42 -8.97 0.70
C SER A 154 0.64 -9.93 1.23
N LEU A 155 1.78 -9.37 1.60
CA LEU A 155 2.93 -10.06 2.17
C LEU A 155 3.54 -9.20 3.29
N PRO A 156 4.21 -9.81 4.28
CA PRO A 156 5.04 -9.05 5.20
C PRO A 156 6.12 -8.32 4.39
N LEU A 157 6.28 -7.02 4.61
CA LEU A 157 7.26 -6.20 3.88
C LEU A 157 8.68 -6.74 4.11
N ILE A 158 8.96 -7.25 5.30
CA ILE A 158 10.23 -7.85 5.66
C ILE A 158 10.56 -9.11 4.84
N SER A 159 9.55 -9.73 4.21
CA SER A 159 9.77 -10.87 3.31
C SER A 159 10.37 -10.47 1.96
N ILE A 160 10.38 -9.17 1.61
CA ILE A 160 10.96 -8.64 0.38
C ILE A 160 12.43 -8.25 0.66
N THR A 161 13.34 -9.21 0.48
CA THR A 161 14.75 -9.07 0.88
C THR A 161 15.63 -8.45 -0.20
N ASP A 162 15.24 -8.58 -1.46
CA ASP A 162 16.04 -8.20 -2.62
C ASP A 162 15.16 -8.03 -3.87
N ASP A 163 15.80 -7.68 -4.99
CA ASP A 163 15.13 -7.38 -6.25
C ASP A 163 14.53 -8.63 -6.90
N GLU A 164 15.10 -9.82 -6.68
CA GLU A 164 14.56 -11.07 -7.19
C GLU A 164 13.23 -11.39 -6.50
N VAL A 165 13.20 -11.30 -5.16
CA VAL A 165 11.98 -11.51 -4.39
C VAL A 165 10.91 -10.47 -4.71
N LEU A 166 11.29 -9.19 -4.85
CA LEU A 166 10.38 -8.13 -5.30
C LEU A 166 9.74 -8.48 -6.65
N MET A 167 10.54 -8.95 -7.61
CA MET A 167 10.05 -9.30 -8.93
C MET A 167 9.11 -10.50 -8.91
N GLU A 168 9.50 -11.59 -8.25
CA GLU A 168 8.71 -12.82 -8.23
C GLU A 168 7.44 -12.71 -7.39
N LYS A 169 7.49 -12.02 -6.25
CA LYS A 169 6.37 -12.01 -5.29
C LYS A 169 5.41 -10.83 -5.44
N ILE A 170 5.86 -9.71 -6.01
CA ILE A 170 5.04 -8.50 -6.14
C ILE A 170 4.82 -8.13 -7.59
N ILE A 171 5.90 -7.87 -8.35
CA ILE A 171 5.77 -7.28 -9.68
C ILE A 171 5.13 -8.23 -10.70
N LYS A 172 5.63 -9.47 -10.81
CA LYS A 172 5.08 -10.44 -11.77
C LYS A 172 3.61 -10.76 -11.46
N PRO A 173 3.23 -11.14 -10.22
CA PRO A 173 1.83 -11.38 -9.89
C PRO A 173 0.97 -10.15 -10.19
N LEU A 174 1.41 -8.96 -9.78
CA LEU A 174 0.68 -7.72 -10.05
C LEU A 174 0.51 -7.47 -11.56
N LYS A 175 1.52 -7.75 -12.39
CA LYS A 175 1.44 -7.61 -13.85
C LYS A 175 0.50 -8.63 -14.50
N GLU A 176 0.36 -9.82 -13.93
CA GLU A 176 -0.49 -10.91 -14.45
C GLU A 176 -1.97 -10.77 -14.07
N LEU A 177 -2.30 -10.00 -13.02
CA LEU A 177 -3.68 -9.58 -12.70
C LEU A 177 -4.29 -8.71 -13.81
#